data_AF-A0A1F8SX12-F1
#
_entry.id   AF-A0A1F8SX12-F1
#
_cell.length_a   1.000
_cell.length_b   1.000
_cell.length_c   1.000
_cell.angle_alpha   90.00
_cell.angle_beta   90.00
_cell.angle_gamma   90.00
#
_symmetry.space_group_name_H-M   'P 1'
#
loop_
_entity.id
_entity.type
_entity.pdbx_description
1 polymer ?
#
loop_
_entity_poly.entity_id
_entity_poly.type
_entity_poly.pdbx_seq_one_letter_code
_entity_poly.pdbx_strand_id
1 'polypeptide(L)'
;MVVIPAVDGELAVINHAGYQGFKVCYSCGYAVMGNEQVKSPHQTPWRTVCRGKLTRVYLGHEFKTDVLQIRIEGYSNGNLGFWHSLLYALLEGASQSLEIDRQDLDGVLYPYSGDLSRPALILFDDVPGGAGHVRRIAENQERLVDVLKVALEKLELCNCGGDEKNTSCYGCLRNYRNQFCHDQLKRGPIMEFISTILS
;
A
#
# COMPACT_ATOMS: atom_id res chain seq x y z
N MET A 1 -17.01 4.24 10.77
CA MET A 1 -16.12 4.24 9.60
C MET A 1 -16.91 4.71 8.40
N VAL A 2 -16.33 5.55 7.54
CA VAL A 2 -16.95 5.94 6.27
C VAL A 2 -16.25 5.20 5.14
N VAL A 3 -17.04 4.54 4.30
CA VAL A 3 -16.58 3.68 3.20
C VAL A 3 -17.05 4.30 1.89
N ILE A 4 -16.12 4.57 0.99
CA ILE A 4 -16.39 5.21 -0.30
C ILE A 4 -15.77 4.34 -1.39
N PRO A 5 -16.58 3.56 -2.09
CA PRO A 5 -16.12 2.87 -3.30
C PRO A 5 -16.00 3.88 -4.45
N ALA A 6 -14.98 3.71 -5.29
CA ALA A 6 -14.88 4.37 -6.58
C ALA A 6 -14.51 3.33 -7.64
N VAL A 7 -15.30 3.33 -8.71
CA VAL A 7 -15.11 2.50 -9.90
C VAL A 7 -14.31 3.32 -10.92
N ASP A 8 -13.46 2.66 -11.70
CA ASP A 8 -12.57 3.33 -12.67
C ASP A 8 -11.69 4.42 -12.04
N GLY A 9 -11.25 4.21 -10.80
CA GLY A 9 -10.32 5.09 -10.12
C GLY A 9 -8.98 5.13 -10.86
N GLU A 10 -8.47 6.33 -11.12
CA GLU A 10 -7.15 6.51 -11.73
C GLU A 10 -6.10 6.62 -10.64
N LEU A 11 -5.22 5.62 -10.56
CA LEU A 11 -4.08 5.59 -9.66
C LEU A 11 -2.80 5.86 -10.43
N ALA A 12 -1.88 6.59 -9.81
CA ALA A 12 -0.54 6.81 -10.30
C ALA A 12 0.47 6.22 -9.31
N VAL A 13 1.30 5.29 -9.77
CA VAL A 13 2.44 4.79 -9.01
C VAL A 13 3.69 5.53 -9.47
N ILE A 14 4.39 6.16 -8.53
CA ILE A 14 5.62 6.91 -8.80
C ILE A 14 6.80 6.18 -8.16
N ASN A 15 7.72 5.72 -9.01
CA ASN A 15 9.03 5.26 -8.60
C ASN A 15 9.99 6.46 -8.56
N HIS A 16 10.25 6.94 -7.34
CA HIS A 16 11.22 8.01 -7.09
C HIS A 16 12.63 7.48 -6.79
N ALA A 17 12.84 6.15 -6.81
CA ALA A 17 14.13 5.49 -6.58
C ALA A 17 14.86 5.99 -5.31
N GLY A 18 14.17 5.97 -4.16
CA GLY A 18 14.72 6.53 -2.92
C GLY A 18 15.01 8.04 -3.01
N TYR A 19 14.18 8.77 -3.78
CA TYR A 19 14.31 10.19 -4.14
C TYR A 19 15.51 10.52 -5.04
N GLN A 20 16.26 9.51 -5.47
CA GLN A 20 17.38 9.65 -6.39
C GLN A 20 16.90 9.78 -7.85
N GLY A 21 15.71 9.30 -8.16
CA GLY A 21 15.17 9.26 -9.53
C GLY A 21 16.07 8.56 -10.54
N PHE A 22 15.84 8.86 -11.81
CA PHE A 22 16.52 8.26 -12.94
C PHE A 22 17.07 9.35 -13.86
N LYS A 23 18.20 9.08 -14.51
CA LYS A 23 18.72 9.89 -15.61
C LYS A 23 18.34 9.22 -16.91
N VAL A 24 17.50 9.85 -17.72
CA VAL A 24 16.98 9.29 -18.97
C VAL A 24 17.38 10.15 -20.16
N CYS A 25 17.88 9.52 -21.22
CA CYS A 25 18.12 10.15 -22.51
C CYS A 25 16.90 9.97 -23.41
N TYR A 26 16.15 11.03 -23.67
CA TYR A 26 14.97 10.97 -24.56
C TYR A 26 15.31 10.71 -26.03
N SER A 27 16.57 10.86 -26.44
CA SER A 27 16.99 10.61 -27.82
C SER A 27 17.24 9.14 -28.14
N CYS A 28 17.66 8.34 -27.16
CA CYS A 28 18.07 6.95 -27.39
C CYS A 28 17.53 5.94 -26.36
N GLY A 29 16.85 6.40 -25.31
CA GLY A 29 16.30 5.54 -24.26
C GLY A 29 17.31 5.06 -23.21
N TYR A 30 18.58 5.47 -23.26
CA TYR A 30 19.54 5.15 -22.22
C TYR A 30 19.07 5.68 -20.86
N ALA A 31 19.05 4.82 -19.84
CA ALA A 31 18.60 5.16 -18.50
C ALA A 31 19.52 4.54 -17.43
N VAL A 32 19.79 5.30 -16.37
CA VAL A 32 20.52 4.85 -15.16
C VAL A 32 19.92 5.48 -13.91
N MET A 33 20.32 5.02 -12.73
CA MET A 33 19.92 5.65 -11.47
C MET A 33 20.44 7.09 -11.38
N GLY A 34 19.69 7.97 -10.74
CA GLY A 34 20.01 9.40 -10.73
C GLY A 34 21.27 9.77 -9.94
N ASN A 35 21.77 8.89 -9.08
CA ASN A 35 23.05 9.05 -8.38
C ASN A 35 24.26 8.54 -9.18
N GLU A 36 24.05 7.79 -10.26
CA GLU A 36 25.15 7.22 -11.06
C GLU A 36 25.87 8.31 -11.88
N GLN A 37 27.19 8.22 -11.93
CA GLN A 37 28.02 9.10 -12.77
C GLN A 37 28.04 8.56 -14.20
N VAL A 38 27.67 9.39 -15.17
CA VAL A 38 27.61 8.99 -16.59
C VAL A 38 28.54 9.87 -17.41
N LYS A 39 29.38 9.24 -18.23
CA LYS A 39 30.22 9.96 -19.21
C LYS A 39 29.34 10.56 -20.30
N SER A 40 29.66 11.79 -20.71
CA SER A 40 29.08 12.41 -21.90
C SER A 40 30.15 12.48 -22.99
N PRO A 41 29.89 12.00 -24.22
CA PRO A 41 28.70 11.27 -24.65
C PRO A 41 28.56 9.88 -24.01
N HIS A 42 27.33 9.41 -23.85
CA HIS A 42 27.02 8.10 -23.25
C HIS A 42 26.89 7.02 -24.32
N GLN A 43 27.00 5.74 -23.93
CA GLN A 43 26.74 4.61 -24.82
C GLN A 43 25.28 4.19 -24.73
N THR A 44 24.62 3.99 -25.87
CA THR A 44 23.26 3.45 -25.94
C THR A 44 23.22 1.97 -25.50
N PRO A 45 22.04 1.40 -25.21
CA PRO A 45 21.89 -0.05 -25.03
C PRO A 45 22.47 -0.89 -26.18
N TRP A 46 22.46 -0.37 -27.42
CA TRP A 46 23.05 -1.00 -28.60
C TRP A 46 24.55 -0.71 -28.82
N ARG A 47 25.26 -0.20 -27.80
CA ARG A 47 26.71 0.13 -27.83
C ARG A 47 27.12 1.16 -28.89
N THR A 48 26.23 2.06 -29.26
CA THR A 48 26.52 3.22 -30.13
C THR A 48 26.74 4.47 -29.29
N VAL A 49 27.46 5.46 -29.81
CA VAL A 49 27.72 6.73 -29.11
C VAL A 49 26.54 7.67 -29.28
N CYS A 50 25.95 8.11 -28.17
CA CYS A 50 24.86 9.09 -28.16
C CYS A 50 25.27 10.38 -27.46
N ARG A 51 25.00 11.52 -28.12
CA ARG A 51 25.25 12.88 -27.59
C ARG A 51 24.00 13.51 -26.96
N GLY A 52 22.93 12.73 -26.80
CA GLY A 52 21.70 13.18 -26.16
C GLY A 52 21.93 13.58 -24.70
N LYS A 53 21.12 14.51 -24.21
CA LYS A 53 21.18 14.97 -22.82
C LYS A 53 20.44 14.00 -21.91
N LEU A 54 21.00 13.74 -20.74
CA LEU A 54 20.32 13.02 -19.67
C LEU A 54 19.50 14.00 -18.82
N THR A 55 18.22 13.69 -18.66
CA THR A 55 17.28 14.45 -17.83
C THR A 55 16.92 13.64 -16.60
N ARG A 56 16.91 14.29 -15.44
CA ARG A 56 16.50 13.63 -14.19
C ARG A 56 14.98 13.59 -14.09
N VAL A 57 14.42 12.42 -13.87
CA VAL A 57 12.97 12.19 -13.77
C VAL A 57 12.66 11.17 -12.68
N TYR A 58 11.40 11.16 -12.22
CA TYR A 58 10.80 10.01 -11.58
C TYR A 58 9.96 9.27 -12.61
N LEU A 59 10.02 7.94 -12.57
CA LEU A 59 9.25 7.12 -13.48
C LEU A 59 7.93 6.79 -12.82
N GLY A 60 6.84 6.83 -13.57
CA GLY A 60 5.54 6.47 -13.04
C GLY A 60 4.66 5.87 -14.12
N HIS A 61 3.60 5.22 -13.66
CA HIS A 61 2.57 4.63 -14.51
C HIS A 61 1.21 4.93 -13.90
N GLU A 62 0.30 5.40 -14.77
CA GLU A 62 -1.12 5.60 -14.46
C GLU A 62 -1.91 4.39 -14.93
N PHE A 63 -2.78 3.89 -14.08
CA PHE A 63 -3.67 2.78 -14.39
C PHE A 63 -5.03 2.98 -13.75
N LYS A 64 -6.03 2.35 -14.35
CA LYS A 64 -7.39 2.32 -13.82
C LYS A 64 -7.62 1.03 -13.07
N THR A 65 -8.15 1.14 -11.87
CA THR A 65 -8.57 0.02 -11.04
C THR A 65 -9.72 0.44 -10.14
N ASP A 66 -10.45 -0.53 -9.61
CA ASP A 66 -11.42 -0.26 -8.57
C ASP A 66 -10.68 0.08 -7.28
N VAL A 67 -11.17 1.09 -6.56
CA VAL A 67 -10.61 1.51 -5.27
C VAL A 67 -11.69 1.58 -4.20
N LEU A 68 -11.31 1.21 -2.99
CA LEU A 68 -12.10 1.40 -1.79
C LEU A 68 -11.37 2.32 -0.84
N GLN A 69 -11.97 3.47 -0.60
CA GLN A 69 -11.50 4.39 0.41
C GLN A 69 -12.22 4.14 1.73
N ILE A 70 -11.45 3.96 2.80
CA ILE A 70 -11.94 3.85 4.17
C ILE A 70 -11.41 5.03 4.99
N ARG A 71 -12.31 5.74 5.66
CA ARG A 71 -11.99 6.81 6.62
C ARG A 71 -12.46 6.46 8.01
N ILE A 72 -11.60 6.72 9.00
CA ILE A 72 -11.96 6.64 10.41
C ILE A 72 -12.28 8.05 10.91
N GLU A 73 -13.57 8.37 11.01
CA GLU A 73 -14.02 9.65 11.55
C GLU A 73 -13.91 9.67 13.08
N GLY A 74 -13.67 10.85 13.65
CA GLY A 74 -13.55 11.03 15.11
C GLY A 74 -12.29 10.43 15.75
N TYR A 75 -11.45 9.71 15.00
CA TYR A 75 -10.19 9.13 15.48
C TYR A 75 -8.98 9.83 14.84
N SER A 76 -7.91 10.01 15.62
CA SER A 76 -6.62 10.52 15.17
C SER A 76 -5.52 9.79 15.93
N ASN A 77 -4.46 9.42 15.21
CA ASN A 77 -3.29 8.77 15.80
C ASN A 77 -2.04 9.23 15.05
N GLY A 78 -1.12 9.91 15.73
CA GLY A 78 0.11 10.43 15.12
C GLY A 78 1.14 9.36 14.77
N ASN A 79 0.93 8.11 15.18
CA ASN A 79 1.82 7.00 14.85
C ASN A 79 1.47 6.42 13.49
N LEU A 80 2.30 6.68 12.47
CA LEU A 80 2.12 6.12 11.12
C LEU A 80 2.12 4.58 11.11
N GLY A 81 2.89 3.95 12.00
CA GLY A 81 2.92 2.49 12.18
C GLY A 81 1.58 1.91 12.60
N PHE A 82 0.76 2.67 13.34
CA PHE A 82 -0.62 2.27 13.66
C PHE A 82 -1.46 2.17 12.38
N TRP A 83 -1.41 3.20 11.52
CA TRP A 83 -2.18 3.22 10.28
C TRP A 83 -1.73 2.14 9.29
N HIS A 84 -0.42 1.89 9.18
CA HIS A 84 0.08 0.77 8.40
C HIS A 84 -0.39 -0.57 8.97
N SER A 85 -0.33 -0.75 10.30
CA SER A 85 -0.80 -1.99 10.93
C SER A 85 -2.30 -2.21 10.71
N LEU A 86 -3.12 -1.15 10.78
CA LEU A 86 -4.55 -1.20 10.49
C LEU A 86 -4.81 -1.55 9.03
N LEU A 87 -4.09 -0.91 8.09
CA LEU A 87 -4.20 -1.19 6.66
C LEU A 87 -3.90 -2.65 6.36
N TYR A 88 -2.81 -3.19 6.89
CA TYR A 88 -2.47 -4.59 6.66
C TYR A 88 -3.42 -5.55 7.37
N ALA A 89 -3.95 -5.21 8.55
CA ALA A 89 -5.00 -6.02 9.17
C ALA A 89 -6.26 -6.11 8.29
N LEU A 90 -6.69 -4.98 7.70
CA LEU A 90 -7.85 -4.95 6.80
C LEU A 90 -7.60 -5.75 5.52
N LEU A 91 -6.41 -5.63 4.93
CA LEU A 91 -6.05 -6.40 3.73
C LEU A 91 -6.04 -7.90 4.00
N GLU A 92 -5.44 -8.33 5.12
CA GLU A 92 -5.41 -9.75 5.50
C GLU A 92 -6.81 -10.28 5.84
N GLY A 93 -7.62 -9.49 6.56
CA GLY A 93 -9.00 -9.83 6.85
C GLY A 93 -9.87 -9.92 5.60
N ALA A 94 -9.68 -9.00 4.65
CA ALA A 94 -10.42 -8.99 3.38
C ALA A 94 -10.04 -10.18 2.51
N SER A 95 -8.74 -10.47 2.36
CA SER A 95 -8.26 -11.62 1.62
C SER A 95 -8.82 -12.93 2.17
N GLN A 96 -8.82 -13.10 3.50
CA GLN A 96 -9.32 -14.32 4.12
C GLN A 96 -10.86 -14.40 4.12
N SER A 97 -11.57 -13.29 4.38
CA SER A 97 -13.04 -13.26 4.44
C SER A 97 -13.70 -13.48 3.07
N LEU A 98 -13.08 -12.99 1.99
CA LEU A 98 -13.65 -13.01 0.65
C LEU A 98 -12.96 -14.00 -0.29
N GLU A 99 -12.03 -14.80 0.24
CA GLU A 99 -11.21 -15.78 -0.50
C GLU A 99 -10.46 -15.15 -1.69
N ILE A 100 -9.86 -13.98 -1.45
CA ILE A 100 -9.07 -13.24 -2.44
C ILE A 100 -7.60 -13.63 -2.25
N ASP A 101 -6.88 -13.92 -3.34
CA ASP A 101 -5.42 -14.07 -3.25
C ASP A 101 -4.84 -12.75 -2.72
N ARG A 102 -4.04 -12.84 -1.66
CA ARG A 102 -3.46 -11.65 -1.03
C ARG A 102 -2.61 -10.83 -2.01
N GLN A 103 -2.11 -11.42 -3.10
CA GLN A 103 -1.37 -10.71 -4.15
C GLN A 103 -2.27 -9.87 -5.07
N ASP A 104 -3.58 -10.15 -5.12
CA ASP A 104 -4.53 -9.46 -6.01
C ASP A 104 -5.21 -8.26 -5.33
N LEU A 105 -4.95 -8.04 -4.04
CA LEU A 105 -5.49 -6.93 -3.25
C LEU A 105 -4.35 -6.20 -2.56
N ASP A 106 -4.23 -4.88 -2.72
CA ASP A 106 -3.24 -4.11 -1.98
C ASP A 106 -3.81 -2.78 -1.48
N GLY A 107 -2.98 -2.02 -0.78
CA GLY A 107 -3.44 -0.74 -0.27
C GLY A 107 -2.33 0.23 0.11
N VAL A 108 -2.74 1.49 0.25
CA VAL A 108 -1.86 2.61 0.57
C VAL A 108 -2.55 3.57 1.53
N LEU A 109 -1.76 4.28 2.33
CA LEU A 109 -2.25 5.38 3.16
C LEU A 109 -2.28 6.66 2.34
N TYR A 110 -3.42 7.34 2.32
CA TYR A 110 -3.60 8.63 1.66
C TYR A 110 -3.78 9.75 2.70
N PRO A 111 -2.73 10.55 2.97
CA PRO A 111 -2.81 11.67 3.91
C PRO A 111 -3.50 12.87 3.28
N TYR A 112 -4.71 13.19 3.75
CA TYR A 112 -5.41 14.40 3.32
C TYR A 112 -4.64 15.66 3.72
N SER A 113 -4.35 16.51 2.74
CA SER A 113 -3.59 17.75 2.95
C SER A 113 -2.25 17.55 3.68
N GLY A 114 -1.66 16.35 3.58
CA GLY A 114 -0.41 15.98 4.26
C GLY A 114 -0.56 15.60 5.75
N ASP A 115 -1.78 15.52 6.29
CA ASP A 115 -2.01 15.08 7.67
C ASP A 115 -1.87 13.54 7.80
N LEU A 116 -0.73 13.12 8.35
CA LEU A 116 -0.43 11.72 8.63
C LEU A 116 -1.16 11.15 9.84
N SER A 117 -1.82 11.99 10.65
CA SER A 117 -2.52 11.54 11.85
C SER A 117 -3.92 10.98 11.57
N ARG A 118 -4.47 11.26 10.38
CA ARG A 118 -5.82 10.87 9.94
C ARG A 118 -5.85 10.48 8.44
N PRO A 119 -4.96 9.60 7.97
CA PRO A 119 -4.96 9.19 6.57
C PRO A 119 -6.23 8.41 6.23
N ALA A 120 -6.65 8.49 4.98
CA ALA A 120 -7.53 7.46 4.42
C ALA A 120 -6.73 6.17 4.17
N LEU A 121 -7.40 5.05 4.33
CA LEU A 121 -6.90 3.75 3.93
C LEU A 121 -7.50 3.47 2.55
N ILE A 122 -6.65 3.43 1.53
CA ILE A 122 -7.05 3.12 0.16
C ILE A 122 -6.71 1.66 -0.08
N LEU A 123 -7.73 0.85 -0.36
CA LEU A 123 -7.57 -0.51 -0.85
C LEU A 123 -7.84 -0.49 -2.36
N PHE A 124 -7.13 -1.30 -3.13
CA PHE A 124 -7.30 -1.40 -4.58
C PHE A 124 -6.98 -2.81 -5.08
N ASP A 125 -7.58 -3.17 -6.21
CA ASP A 125 -7.27 -4.43 -6.87
C ASP A 125 -5.92 -4.31 -7.61
N ASP A 126 -4.98 -5.20 -7.30
CA ASP A 126 -3.62 -5.23 -7.87
C ASP A 126 -3.56 -6.15 -9.10
N VAL A 127 -4.58 -6.04 -9.95
CA VAL A 127 -4.68 -6.73 -11.24
C VAL A 127 -5.12 -5.75 -12.33
N PRO A 128 -4.55 -5.82 -13.55
CA PRO A 128 -4.94 -4.93 -14.63
C PRO A 128 -6.45 -5.00 -14.92
N GLY A 129 -7.13 -3.86 -14.88
CA GLY A 129 -8.57 -3.74 -15.16
C GLY A 129 -9.49 -3.96 -13.96
N GLY A 130 -8.95 -4.34 -12.79
CA GLY A 130 -9.72 -4.59 -11.57
C GLY A 130 -10.48 -5.93 -11.61
N ALA A 131 -10.45 -6.66 -10.50
CA ALA A 131 -11.21 -7.91 -10.32
C ALA A 131 -12.56 -7.68 -9.61
N GLY A 132 -12.83 -6.45 -9.17
CA GLY A 132 -13.96 -6.08 -8.34
C GLY A 132 -13.85 -6.55 -6.89
N HIS A 133 -12.66 -6.83 -6.37
CA HIS A 133 -12.51 -7.33 -5.00
C HIS A 133 -12.86 -6.27 -3.97
N VAL A 134 -12.32 -5.06 -4.14
CA VAL A 134 -12.65 -3.93 -3.28
C VAL A 134 -14.13 -3.54 -3.33
N ARG A 135 -14.79 -3.78 -4.47
CA ARG A 135 -16.25 -3.61 -4.60
C ARG A 135 -17.00 -4.58 -3.71
N ARG A 136 -16.59 -5.85 -3.66
CA ARG A 136 -17.18 -6.88 -2.78
C ARG A 136 -17.06 -6.51 -1.30
N ILE A 137 -15.96 -5.88 -0.90
CA ILE A 137 -15.78 -5.36 0.47
C ILE A 137 -16.80 -4.23 0.76
N ALA A 138 -17.04 -3.37 -0.23
CA ALA A 138 -17.90 -2.19 -0.12
C ALA A 138 -19.39 -2.45 -0.35
N GLU A 139 -19.80 -3.67 -0.72
CA GLU A 139 -21.18 -4.02 -1.09
C GLU A 139 -22.20 -3.61 -0.03
N ASN A 140 -21.88 -3.87 1.23
CA ASN A 140 -22.69 -3.48 2.37
C ASN A 140 -21.83 -3.39 3.65
N GLN A 141 -22.45 -2.89 4.72
CA GLN A 141 -21.78 -2.74 6.01
C GLN A 141 -21.43 -4.09 6.65
N GLU A 142 -22.22 -5.14 6.41
CA GLU A 142 -21.98 -6.48 6.98
C GLU A 142 -20.67 -7.08 6.46
N ARG A 143 -20.36 -6.91 5.16
CA ARG A 143 -19.09 -7.35 4.56
C ARG A 143 -17.89 -6.72 5.25
N LEU A 144 -17.92 -5.42 5.50
CA LEU A 144 -16.84 -4.75 6.22
C LEU A 144 -16.70 -5.28 7.66
N VAL A 145 -17.82 -5.53 8.32
CA VAL A 145 -17.83 -6.12 9.66
C VAL A 145 -17.22 -7.53 9.65
N ASP A 146 -17.50 -8.34 8.63
CA ASP A 146 -16.91 -9.67 8.47
C ASP A 146 -15.40 -9.58 8.24
N VAL A 147 -14.95 -8.64 7.40
CA VAL A 147 -13.51 -8.34 7.21
C VAL A 147 -12.84 -7.99 8.53
N LEU A 148 -13.46 -7.12 9.33
CA LEU A 148 -12.94 -6.72 10.65
C LEU A 148 -12.89 -7.89 11.63
N LYS A 149 -13.91 -8.74 11.66
CA LYS A 149 -13.96 -9.94 12.51
C LYS A 149 -12.85 -10.93 12.14
N VAL A 150 -12.70 -11.24 10.85
CA VAL A 150 -11.66 -12.15 10.36
C VAL A 150 -10.26 -11.56 10.59
N ALA A 151 -10.09 -10.25 10.40
CA ALA A 151 -8.85 -9.56 10.75
C ALA A 151 -8.53 -9.74 12.25
N LEU A 152 -9.49 -9.47 13.13
CA LEU A 152 -9.32 -9.62 14.58
C LEU A 152 -8.94 -11.06 14.96
N GLU A 153 -9.68 -12.04 14.46
CA GLU A 153 -9.42 -13.47 14.71
C GLU A 153 -7.99 -13.85 14.29
N LYS A 154 -7.55 -13.42 13.10
CA LYS A 154 -6.19 -13.66 12.62
C LYS A 154 -5.14 -13.05 13.54
N LEU A 155 -5.37 -11.82 14.03
CA LEU A 155 -4.44 -11.16 14.96
C LEU A 155 -4.42 -11.85 16.34
N GLU A 156 -5.56 -12.36 16.80
CA GLU A 156 -5.71 -13.08 18.07
C GLU A 156 -5.04 -14.45 18.07
N LEU A 157 -5.18 -15.22 16.99
CA LEU A 157 -4.56 -16.54 16.83
C LEU A 157 -3.03 -16.49 16.74
N CYS A 158 -2.47 -15.34 16.39
CA CYS A 158 -1.02 -15.15 16.34
C CYS A 158 -0.42 -15.03 17.74
N ASN A 159 0.79 -15.53 17.95
CA ASN A 159 1.53 -15.44 19.23
C ASN A 159 2.76 -14.52 19.18
N CYS A 160 3.01 -13.81 18.07
CA CYS A 160 4.18 -12.95 17.95
C CYS A 160 4.14 -11.79 18.97
N GLY A 161 5.30 -11.44 19.54
CA GLY A 161 5.42 -10.40 20.55
C GLY A 161 4.97 -10.81 21.96
N GLY A 162 4.68 -12.10 22.18
CA GLY A 162 4.26 -12.62 23.47
C GLY A 162 3.03 -11.91 24.02
N ASP A 163 2.99 -11.75 25.35
CA ASP A 163 1.88 -11.11 26.07
C ASP A 163 1.76 -9.61 25.73
N GLU A 164 2.85 -8.95 25.36
CA GLU A 164 2.85 -7.53 24.99
C GLU A 164 2.23 -7.28 23.61
N LYS A 165 2.21 -8.29 22.72
CA LYS A 165 1.66 -8.19 21.35
C LYS A 165 2.23 -7.00 20.55
N ASN A 166 3.46 -6.58 20.90
CA ASN A 166 4.09 -5.33 20.50
C ASN A 166 4.84 -5.39 19.14
N THR A 167 4.63 -6.46 18.37
CA THR A 167 5.30 -6.73 17.10
C THR A 167 4.36 -7.42 16.11
N SER A 168 4.90 -7.84 14.97
CA SER A 168 4.19 -8.53 13.90
C SER A 168 5.06 -9.65 13.29
N CYS A 169 4.43 -10.57 12.56
CA CYS A 169 5.09 -11.60 11.78
C CYS A 169 4.33 -11.86 10.48
N TYR A 170 4.83 -12.76 9.64
CA TYR A 170 4.18 -13.15 8.38
C TYR A 170 2.84 -13.89 8.58
N GLY A 171 2.55 -14.38 9.79
CA GLY A 171 1.28 -14.99 10.13
C GLY A 171 0.17 -13.99 10.50
N CYS A 172 0.51 -12.71 10.73
CA CYS A 172 -0.48 -11.69 11.10
C CYS A 172 -0.49 -10.50 10.14
N LEU A 173 0.49 -9.61 10.21
CA LEU A 173 0.49 -8.33 9.47
C LEU A 173 1.55 -8.24 8.37
N ARG A 174 2.62 -9.05 8.43
CA ARG A 174 3.73 -8.93 7.49
C ARG A 174 3.45 -9.71 6.21
N ASN A 175 3.84 -9.13 5.10
CA ASN A 175 3.95 -9.79 3.81
C ASN A 175 5.22 -9.28 3.09
N TYR A 176 5.54 -9.85 1.93
CA TYR A 176 6.74 -9.43 1.19
C TYR A 176 6.67 -7.98 0.72
N ARG A 177 5.47 -7.49 0.35
CA ARG A 177 5.27 -6.15 -0.22
C ARG A 177 5.42 -5.02 0.81
N ASN A 178 5.18 -5.31 2.09
CA ASN A 178 5.24 -4.31 3.15
C ASN A 178 6.55 -4.31 3.97
N GLN A 179 7.62 -4.91 3.44
CA GLN A 179 8.95 -4.93 4.07
C GLN A 179 9.46 -3.56 4.48
N PHE A 180 9.11 -2.52 3.73
CA PHE A 180 9.54 -1.13 4.00
C PHE A 180 9.05 -0.59 5.36
N CYS A 181 8.06 -1.21 6.00
CA CYS A 181 7.52 -0.77 7.29
C CYS A 181 7.40 -1.89 8.35
N HIS A 182 8.03 -3.06 8.15
CA HIS A 182 7.93 -4.22 9.07
C HIS A 182 8.31 -3.91 10.53
N ASP A 183 9.23 -2.97 10.72
CA ASP A 183 9.72 -2.49 12.01
C ASP A 183 8.69 -1.65 12.77
N GLN A 184 7.72 -1.09 12.06
CA GLN A 184 6.66 -0.25 12.63
C GLN A 184 5.37 -1.04 12.93
N LEU A 185 5.23 -2.25 12.38
CA LEU A 185 3.99 -3.02 12.46
C LEU A 185 3.79 -3.71 13.81
N LYS A 186 2.67 -3.43 14.48
CA LYS A 186 2.29 -3.99 15.79
C LYS A 186 0.85 -4.49 15.77
N ARG A 187 0.62 -5.74 16.18
CA ARG A 187 -0.74 -6.32 16.19
C ARG A 187 -1.60 -5.86 17.37
N GLY A 188 -1.02 -5.70 18.56
CA GLY A 188 -1.77 -5.40 19.80
C GLY A 188 -2.68 -4.17 19.69
N PRO A 189 -2.15 -2.99 19.33
CA PRO A 189 -2.97 -1.77 19.20
C PRO A 189 -4.11 -1.90 18.17
N ILE A 190 -3.93 -2.74 17.15
CA ILE A 190 -4.94 -2.94 16.11
C ILE A 190 -6.04 -3.88 16.57
N MET A 191 -5.69 -4.91 17.35
CA MET A 191 -6.68 -5.76 18.00
C MET A 191 -7.61 -4.94 18.88
N GLU A 192 -7.06 -4.12 19.77
CA GLU A 192 -7.85 -3.25 20.67
C GLU A 192 -8.76 -2.30 19.90
N PHE A 193 -8.22 -1.69 18.84
CA PHE A 193 -8.96 -0.77 17.99
C PHE A 193 -10.10 -1.45 17.22
N ILE A 194 -9.85 -2.60 16.60
CA ILE A 194 -10.89 -3.35 15.88
C ILE A 194 -11.96 -3.85 16.85
N SER A 195 -11.59 -4.37 18.02
CA SER A 195 -12.56 -4.78 19.05
C SER A 195 -13.45 -3.62 19.50
N THR A 196 -12.90 -2.41 19.60
CA THR A 196 -13.68 -1.20 19.94
C THR A 196 -14.68 -0.83 18.84
N ILE A 197 -14.31 -1.02 17.56
CA ILE A 197 -15.21 -0.76 16.42
C ILE A 197 -16.33 -1.80 16.32
N LEU A 198 -16.05 -3.05 16.69
CA LEU A 198 -16.99 -4.16 16.62
C LEU A 198 -17.95 -4.26 17.81
N SER A 199 -17.72 -3.48 18.87
CA SER A 199 -18.57 -3.39 20.07
C SER A 199 -19.77 -2.48 19.84
#